data_AF-A0A853B6Q2-F1
#
_entry.id   AF-A0A853B6Q2-F1
#
_cell.length_a   1.000
_cell.length_b   1.000
_cell.length_c   1.000
_cell.angle_alpha   90.00
_cell.angle_beta   90.00
_cell.angle_gamma   90.00
#
_symmetry.space_group_name_H-M   'P 1'
#
loop_
_entity.id
_entity.type
_entity.pdbx_description
1 polymer ?
#
loop_
_entity_poly.entity_id
_entity_poly.type
_entity_poly.pdbx_seq_one_letter_code
_entity_poly.pdbx_strand_id
1 'polypeptide(L)'
;MGEVRDEEYSRVTSPERYDIVHARAHAWTEQLRGLPGVEVDPLAPAPLDRDERYGEFDRGVRITSDRPGTLPLLLLQQDAPLSAQEGTVALLQVSVVRPDVVVFRQDCVCDACDHGSAGLLGAIDGKIAAVVGGPFVVLRGDGWNAQWHPDGGSSSNSRNHRSVMESCRRLAAGEEVRLPGHTEVFAGRSWLR
;
A
#
# COMPACT_ATOMS: atom_id res chain seq x y z
N MET A 1 -28.05 5.50 -15.22
CA MET A 1 -26.98 5.92 -14.29
C MET A 1 -27.68 6.19 -12.98
N GLY A 2 -27.67 5.21 -12.07
CA GLY A 2 -28.38 5.33 -10.79
C GLY A 2 -27.60 6.22 -9.85
N GLU A 3 -28.25 7.26 -9.30
CA GLU A 3 -27.72 8.02 -8.18
C GLU A 3 -27.56 7.08 -6.98
N VAL A 4 -26.32 6.89 -6.55
CA VAL A 4 -25.98 6.22 -5.29
C VAL A 4 -26.52 7.07 -4.15
N ARG A 5 -27.27 6.48 -3.23
CA ARG A 5 -27.90 7.22 -2.11
C ARG A 5 -26.87 7.49 -1.01
N ASP A 6 -26.99 8.60 -0.29
CA ASP A 6 -26.09 8.95 0.84
C ASP A 6 -25.97 7.82 1.89
N GLU A 7 -27.04 7.04 2.07
CA GLU A 7 -27.07 5.86 2.93
C GLU A 7 -26.06 4.78 2.51
N GLU A 8 -25.78 4.63 1.22
CA GLU A 8 -24.83 3.64 0.67
C GLU A 8 -23.37 4.04 0.90
N TYR A 9 -23.11 5.32 1.12
CA TYR A 9 -21.78 5.82 1.52
C TYR A 9 -21.46 5.58 3.01
N SER A 10 -22.47 5.24 3.82
CA SER A 10 -22.32 5.02 5.27
C SER A 10 -22.58 3.58 5.70
N ARG A 11 -23.06 2.72 4.79
CA ARG A 11 -23.42 1.33 5.07
C ARG A 11 -22.36 0.36 4.55
N VAL A 12 -22.11 -0.68 5.34
CA VAL A 12 -21.36 -1.88 4.93
C VAL A 12 -22.28 -3.08 5.13
N THR A 13 -22.81 -3.63 4.04
CA THR A 13 -23.85 -4.69 4.12
C THR A 13 -23.25 -6.09 4.31
N SER A 14 -22.04 -6.34 3.83
CA SER A 14 -21.38 -7.65 3.88
C SER A 14 -19.89 -7.51 4.22
N PRO A 15 -19.54 -7.15 5.47
CA PRO A 15 -18.15 -6.92 5.88
C PRO A 15 -17.26 -8.16 5.72
N GLU A 16 -17.82 -9.36 5.85
CA GLU A 16 -17.11 -10.65 5.71
C GLU A 16 -16.49 -10.85 4.31
N ARG A 17 -16.96 -10.11 3.30
CA ARG A 17 -16.37 -10.15 1.95
C ARG A 17 -14.96 -9.62 1.91
N TYR A 18 -14.58 -8.78 2.89
CA TYR A 18 -13.26 -8.20 2.98
C TYR A 18 -12.26 -9.12 3.67
N ASP A 19 -12.67 -10.20 4.36
CA ASP A 19 -11.76 -11.17 5.00
C ASP A 19 -10.72 -11.74 4.03
N ILE A 20 -11.07 -11.78 2.75
CA ILE A 20 -10.19 -12.22 1.67
C ILE A 20 -8.89 -11.42 1.56
N VAL A 21 -8.85 -10.16 2.02
CA VAL A 21 -7.62 -9.34 1.96
C VAL A 21 -6.55 -9.87 2.92
N HIS A 22 -6.93 -10.38 4.08
CA HIS A 22 -6.00 -11.00 5.03
C HIS A 22 -5.50 -12.34 4.49
N ALA A 23 -6.40 -13.15 3.93
CA ALA A 23 -6.02 -14.39 3.25
C ALA A 23 -5.04 -14.12 2.09
N ARG A 24 -5.26 -13.04 1.33
CA ARG A 24 -4.36 -12.64 0.24
C ARG A 24 -3.01 -12.17 0.75
N ALA A 25 -2.97 -11.37 1.82
CA ALA A 25 -1.73 -10.92 2.45
C ALA A 25 -0.90 -12.12 2.95
N HIS A 26 -1.57 -13.10 3.56
CA HIS A 26 -0.93 -14.35 3.99
C HIS A 26 -0.37 -15.14 2.81
N ALA A 27 -1.15 -15.31 1.73
CA ALA A 27 -0.69 -16.00 0.53
C ALA A 27 0.57 -15.36 -0.06
N TRP A 28 0.62 -14.02 -0.17
CA TRP A 28 1.83 -13.31 -0.61
C TRP A 28 3.02 -13.52 0.32
N THR A 29 2.78 -13.51 1.63
CA THR A 29 3.83 -13.73 2.63
C THR A 29 4.47 -15.10 2.43
N GLU A 30 3.66 -16.15 2.28
CA GLU A 30 4.17 -17.51 2.07
C GLU A 30 4.88 -17.66 0.72
N GLN A 31 4.37 -17.04 -0.35
CA GLN A 31 5.04 -17.07 -1.65
C GLN A 31 6.40 -16.37 -1.61
N LEU A 32 6.48 -15.17 -1.00
CA LEU A 32 7.73 -14.42 -0.92
C LEU A 32 8.74 -15.07 0.02
N ARG A 33 8.29 -15.66 1.13
CA ARG A 33 9.13 -16.46 2.05
C ARG A 33 9.86 -17.60 1.33
N GLY A 34 9.25 -18.16 0.28
CA GLY A 34 9.86 -19.22 -0.52
C GLY A 34 11.00 -18.77 -1.43
N LEU A 35 11.23 -17.47 -1.59
CA LEU A 35 12.29 -16.93 -2.44
C LEU A 35 13.66 -16.95 -1.72
N PRO A 36 14.76 -17.27 -2.41
CA PRO A 36 16.10 -17.21 -1.82
C PRO A 36 16.44 -15.80 -1.32
N GLY A 37 17.00 -15.71 -0.11
CA GLY A 37 17.45 -14.45 0.48
C GLY A 37 16.30 -13.56 0.97
N VAL A 38 15.07 -14.07 1.07
CA VAL A 38 13.93 -13.36 1.64
C VAL A 38 13.70 -13.79 3.09
N GLU A 39 13.59 -12.80 3.98
CA GLU A 39 13.23 -12.99 5.38
C GLU A 39 11.84 -12.39 5.65
N VAL A 40 11.13 -12.97 6.62
CA VAL A 40 9.81 -12.51 7.03
C VAL A 40 9.75 -12.48 8.54
N ASP A 41 9.64 -11.27 9.08
CA ASP A 41 9.54 -11.00 10.50
C ASP A 41 8.12 -10.55 10.88
N PRO A 42 7.53 -11.11 11.95
CA PRO A 42 6.29 -10.58 12.49
C PRO A 42 6.51 -9.17 13.07
N LEU A 43 5.52 -8.31 12.91
CA LEU A 43 5.47 -6.98 13.51
C LEU A 43 4.45 -6.96 14.65
N ALA A 44 4.86 -6.40 15.78
CA ALA A 44 3.93 -6.06 16.86
C ALA A 44 3.01 -4.91 16.43
N PRO A 45 1.77 -4.83 16.96
CA PRO A 45 0.86 -3.72 16.72
C PRO A 45 1.52 -2.36 16.90
N ALA A 46 1.23 -1.43 15.99
CA ALA A 46 1.72 -0.06 16.03
C ALA A 46 0.84 0.85 15.15
N PRO A 47 0.97 2.18 15.30
CA PRO A 47 0.29 3.15 14.43
C PRO A 47 0.54 2.94 12.93
N LEU A 48 -0.53 3.03 12.14
CA LEU A 48 -0.49 2.93 10.67
C LEU A 48 0.10 4.19 10.01
N ASP A 49 0.03 5.33 10.68
CA ASP A 49 0.57 6.61 10.23
C ASP A 49 1.08 7.46 11.41
N ARG A 50 1.90 8.47 11.11
CA ARG A 50 2.53 9.31 12.13
C ARG A 50 1.55 10.17 12.93
N ASP A 51 0.41 10.51 12.33
CA ASP A 51 -0.60 11.37 12.94
C ASP A 51 -1.71 10.54 13.62
N GLU A 52 -1.54 9.21 13.68
CA GLU A 52 -2.49 8.24 14.27
C GLU A 52 -3.93 8.37 13.73
N ARG A 53 -4.08 8.91 12.52
CA ARG A 53 -5.39 9.18 11.89
C ARG A 53 -6.10 7.90 11.46
N TYR A 54 -5.33 6.86 11.13
CA TYR A 54 -5.86 5.60 10.64
C TYR A 54 -5.87 4.50 11.71
N GLY A 55 -5.51 4.83 12.95
CA GLY A 55 -5.39 3.85 14.03
C GLY A 55 -4.13 3.00 13.94
N GLU A 56 -4.21 1.80 14.49
CA GLU A 56 -3.11 0.84 14.58
C GLU A 56 -3.46 -0.45 13.85
N PHE A 57 -2.45 -1.14 13.32
CA PHE A 57 -2.66 -2.50 12.80
C PHE A 57 -2.64 -3.52 13.94
N ASP A 58 -3.47 -4.54 13.86
CA ASP A 58 -3.54 -5.61 14.86
C ASP A 58 -2.47 -6.67 14.65
N ARG A 59 -2.04 -6.85 13.40
CA ARG A 59 -1.06 -7.85 13.00
C ARG A 59 -0.37 -7.42 11.71
N GLY A 60 0.92 -7.72 11.59
CA GLY A 60 1.65 -7.40 10.38
C GLY A 60 2.89 -8.23 10.19
N VAL A 61 3.42 -8.22 8.98
CA VAL A 61 4.72 -8.80 8.66
C VAL A 61 5.59 -7.78 7.93
N ARG A 62 6.88 -7.83 8.21
CA ARG A 62 7.92 -7.18 7.42
C ARG A 62 8.62 -8.24 6.59
N ILE A 63 8.67 -8.02 5.29
CA ILE A 63 9.32 -8.90 4.33
C ILE A 63 10.52 -8.15 3.76
N THR A 64 11.70 -8.73 3.88
CA THR A 64 12.98 -8.15 3.45
C THR A 64 13.68 -9.08 2.47
N SER A 65 14.50 -8.52 1.58
CA SER A 65 15.43 -9.29 0.76
C SER A 65 16.85 -8.86 1.10
N ASP A 66 17.78 -9.82 1.11
CA ASP A 66 19.22 -9.58 1.24
C ASP A 66 19.84 -8.88 0.01
N ARG A 67 19.07 -8.78 -1.08
CA ARG A 67 19.53 -8.15 -2.31
C ARG A 67 19.74 -6.65 -2.11
N PRO A 68 20.87 -6.09 -2.57
CA PRO A 68 21.17 -4.67 -2.38
C PRO A 68 20.12 -3.75 -3.03
N GLY A 69 19.66 -2.77 -2.26
CA GLY A 69 18.79 -1.70 -2.74
C GLY A 69 17.33 -2.11 -2.93
N THR A 70 16.88 -3.24 -2.38
CA THR A 70 15.44 -3.55 -2.29
C THR A 70 14.77 -2.76 -1.18
N LEU A 71 13.48 -2.45 -1.33
CA LEU A 71 12.68 -1.86 -0.25
C LEU A 71 12.01 -2.98 0.56
N PRO A 72 12.09 -2.98 1.91
CA PRO A 72 11.27 -3.84 2.74
C PRO A 72 9.79 -3.63 2.46
N LEU A 73 9.02 -4.71 2.32
CA LEU A 73 7.58 -4.69 2.14
C LEU A 73 6.88 -4.98 3.46
N LEU A 74 5.86 -4.20 3.80
CA LEU A 74 5.06 -4.37 5.01
C LEU A 74 3.63 -4.67 4.62
N LEU A 75 3.08 -5.77 5.14
CA LEU A 75 1.67 -6.13 4.99
C LEU A 75 1.02 -6.01 6.37
N LEU A 76 0.22 -4.96 6.56
CA LEU A 76 -0.34 -4.54 7.85
C LEU A 76 -1.85 -4.74 7.83
N GLN A 77 -2.35 -5.60 8.71
CA GLN A 77 -3.75 -6.02 8.75
C GLN A 77 -4.43 -5.42 9.98
N GLN A 78 -5.65 -4.96 9.79
CA GLN A 78 -6.49 -4.38 10.83
C GLN A 78 -7.91 -4.92 10.74
N ASP A 79 -8.53 -5.21 11.88
CA ASP A 79 -9.94 -5.50 12.05
C ASP A 79 -10.63 -4.22 12.54
N ALA A 80 -10.98 -3.33 11.60
CA ALA A 80 -11.48 -2.01 11.94
C ALA A 80 -12.94 -2.08 12.44
N PRO A 81 -13.31 -1.36 13.53
CA PRO A 81 -14.69 -1.32 13.99
C PRO A 81 -15.58 -0.61 12.95
N LEU A 82 -16.77 -1.16 12.71
CA LEU A 82 -17.78 -0.49 11.89
C LEU A 82 -18.48 0.58 12.73
N SER A 83 -18.45 1.84 12.28
CA SER A 83 -18.91 3.00 13.07
C SER A 83 -20.41 3.02 13.40
N ALA A 84 -21.22 2.16 12.76
CA ALA A 84 -22.68 2.12 12.90
C ALA A 84 -23.27 0.72 13.20
N GLN A 85 -22.46 -0.34 13.29
CA GLN A 85 -22.90 -1.73 13.37
C GLN A 85 -22.05 -2.53 14.37
N GLU A 86 -22.60 -3.57 14.99
CA GLU A 86 -21.79 -4.55 15.72
C GLU A 86 -20.93 -5.34 14.72
N GLY A 87 -19.61 -5.34 14.90
CA GLY A 87 -18.67 -6.10 14.09
C GLY A 87 -17.45 -5.30 13.63
N THR A 88 -16.56 -6.00 12.93
CA THR A 88 -15.34 -5.45 12.35
C THR A 88 -15.30 -5.70 10.84
N VAL A 89 -14.43 -4.97 10.15
CA VAL A 89 -14.12 -5.19 8.73
C VAL A 89 -12.62 -5.35 8.55
N ALA A 90 -12.24 -6.34 7.75
CA ALA A 90 -10.86 -6.63 7.43
C ALA A 90 -10.27 -5.56 6.49
N LEU A 91 -9.27 -4.84 6.98
CA LEU A 91 -8.47 -3.88 6.23
C LEU A 91 -7.03 -4.37 6.08
N LEU A 92 -6.42 -4.01 4.95
CA LEU A 92 -5.03 -4.23 4.61
C LEU A 92 -4.42 -2.92 4.15
N GLN A 93 -3.29 -2.58 4.76
CA GLN A 93 -2.37 -1.56 4.29
C GLN A 93 -1.09 -2.24 3.79
N VAL A 94 -0.67 -1.87 2.59
CA VAL A 94 0.63 -2.25 2.04
C VAL A 94 1.52 -1.01 2.12
N SER A 95 2.63 -1.16 2.83
CA SER A 95 3.63 -0.10 3.01
C SER A 95 5.02 -0.60 2.64
N VAL A 96 5.97 0.32 2.48
CA VAL A 96 7.39 -0.01 2.27
C VAL A 96 8.25 0.67 3.32
N VAL A 97 9.37 0.07 3.73
CA VAL A 97 10.32 0.61 4.73
C VAL A 97 9.75 0.74 6.15
N ARG A 98 8.65 1.47 6.34
CA ARG A 98 7.97 1.76 7.61
C ARG A 98 6.45 1.96 7.40
N PRO A 99 5.61 1.81 8.43
CA PRO A 99 4.14 1.82 8.27
C PRO A 99 3.59 3.03 7.51
N ASP A 100 4.12 4.23 7.77
CA ASP A 100 3.62 5.49 7.20
C ASP A 100 4.05 5.76 5.74
N VAL A 101 4.82 4.87 5.10
CA VAL A 101 5.17 4.98 3.67
C VAL A 101 4.28 4.01 2.89
N VAL A 102 3.04 4.45 2.72
CA VAL A 102 1.94 3.66 2.15
C VAL A 102 2.04 3.60 0.63
N VAL A 103 1.86 2.40 0.07
CA VAL A 103 1.74 2.17 -1.39
C VAL A 103 0.34 1.71 -1.81
N PHE A 104 -0.43 1.21 -0.85
CA PHE A 104 -1.83 0.85 -1.01
C PHE A 104 -2.52 0.86 0.36
N ARG A 105 -3.76 1.36 0.38
CA ARG A 105 -4.68 1.26 1.51
C ARG A 105 -6.10 1.11 0.97
N GLN A 106 -6.92 0.34 1.67
CA GLN A 106 -8.37 0.36 1.46
C GLN A 106 -8.95 1.69 1.97
N ASP A 107 -9.32 2.59 1.05
CA ASP A 107 -9.77 3.95 1.40
C ASP A 107 -11.26 4.04 1.80
N CYS A 108 -12.14 3.18 1.26
CA CYS A 108 -13.51 2.99 1.73
C CYS A 108 -13.93 1.52 1.63
N VAL A 109 -14.77 1.08 2.57
CA VAL A 109 -15.43 -0.24 2.57
C VAL A 109 -16.94 -0.14 2.44
N CYS A 110 -17.46 1.08 2.25
CA CYS A 110 -18.86 1.39 2.05
C CYS A 110 -19.42 0.71 0.80
N ASP A 111 -20.71 0.36 0.82
CA ASP A 111 -21.41 -0.28 -0.31
C ASP A 111 -21.25 0.52 -1.62
N ALA A 112 -21.23 1.86 -1.53
CA ALA A 112 -21.01 2.76 -2.67
C ALA A 112 -19.63 2.60 -3.34
N CYS A 113 -18.61 2.23 -2.57
CA CYS A 113 -17.25 2.04 -3.04
C CYS A 113 -16.87 0.56 -3.18
N ASP A 114 -17.82 -0.37 -2.96
CA ASP A 114 -17.60 -1.79 -3.18
C ASP A 114 -17.66 -2.10 -4.69
N HIS A 115 -16.49 -2.12 -5.32
CA HIS A 115 -16.32 -2.50 -6.72
C HIS A 115 -16.14 -4.03 -6.89
N GLY A 116 -16.31 -4.80 -5.81
CA GLY A 116 -16.09 -6.23 -5.74
C GLY A 116 -14.64 -6.64 -5.46
N SER A 117 -14.50 -7.86 -4.93
CA SER A 117 -13.23 -8.41 -4.45
C SER A 117 -12.17 -8.55 -5.55
N ALA A 118 -12.57 -8.79 -6.80
CA ALA A 118 -11.62 -9.01 -7.88
C ALA A 118 -10.76 -7.77 -8.17
N GLY A 119 -11.37 -6.58 -8.20
CA GLY A 119 -10.65 -5.32 -8.40
C GLY A 119 -9.74 -5.00 -7.21
N LEU A 120 -10.25 -5.19 -5.99
CA LEU A 120 -9.50 -5.00 -4.76
C LEU A 120 -8.24 -5.91 -4.70
N LEU A 121 -8.42 -7.20 -4.97
CA LEU A 121 -7.31 -8.15 -4.99
C LEU A 121 -6.32 -7.85 -6.11
N GLY A 122 -6.80 -7.47 -7.31
CA GLY A 122 -5.94 -7.05 -8.40
C GLY A 122 -5.10 -5.81 -8.06
N ALA A 123 -5.67 -4.85 -7.30
CA ALA A 123 -4.95 -3.69 -6.82
C ALA A 123 -3.87 -4.06 -5.79
N ILE A 124 -4.19 -4.94 -4.82
CA ILE A 124 -3.22 -5.45 -3.84
C ILE A 124 -2.08 -6.18 -4.55
N ASP A 125 -2.43 -7.15 -5.41
CA ASP A 125 -1.48 -7.98 -6.14
C ASP A 125 -0.56 -7.14 -7.04
N GLY A 126 -1.14 -6.18 -7.77
CA GLY A 126 -0.38 -5.26 -8.62
C GLY A 126 0.60 -4.40 -7.84
N LYS A 127 0.24 -3.93 -6.63
CA LYS A 127 1.11 -3.09 -5.80
C LYS A 127 2.25 -3.90 -5.19
N ILE A 128 1.96 -5.10 -4.70
CA ILE A 128 3.00 -6.01 -4.19
C ILE A 128 3.95 -6.40 -5.33
N ALA A 129 3.42 -6.79 -6.48
CA ALA A 129 4.21 -7.13 -7.66
C ALA A 129 5.07 -5.97 -8.16
N ALA A 130 4.58 -4.73 -8.13
CA ALA A 130 5.37 -3.56 -8.51
C ALA A 130 6.56 -3.32 -7.56
N VAL A 131 6.37 -3.48 -6.25
CA VAL A 131 7.44 -3.34 -5.25
C VAL A 131 8.49 -4.45 -5.39
N VAL A 132 8.05 -5.71 -5.46
CA VAL A 132 8.94 -6.88 -5.54
C VAL A 132 9.62 -6.95 -6.92
N GLY A 133 8.88 -6.66 -7.98
CA GLY A 133 9.35 -6.68 -9.36
C GLY A 133 10.37 -5.58 -9.63
N GLY A 134 10.15 -4.38 -9.09
CA GLY A 134 11.02 -3.23 -9.23
C GLY A 134 11.35 -2.82 -10.68
N PRO A 135 12.09 -1.72 -10.89
CA PRO A 135 12.36 -0.69 -9.88
C PRO A 135 11.06 -0.01 -9.40
N PHE A 136 11.05 0.44 -8.16
CA PHE A 136 9.89 1.08 -7.54
C PHE A 136 10.34 2.33 -6.79
N VAL A 137 9.61 3.44 -6.94
CA VAL A 137 9.94 4.70 -6.27
C VAL A 137 8.71 5.22 -5.55
N VAL A 138 8.88 5.64 -4.29
CA VAL A 138 7.91 6.41 -3.52
C VAL A 138 8.53 7.76 -3.16
N LEU A 139 7.77 8.82 -3.38
CA LEU A 139 8.07 10.17 -2.93
C LEU A 139 7.01 10.58 -1.91
N ARG A 140 7.45 11.16 -0.80
CA ARG A 140 6.58 11.83 0.18
C ARG A 140 7.09 13.22 0.42
N GLY A 141 6.20 14.21 0.27
CA GLY A 141 6.46 15.56 0.76
C GLY A 141 5.31 16.05 1.62
N ASP A 142 5.35 17.32 1.98
CA ASP A 142 4.32 17.93 2.83
C ASP A 142 2.96 17.99 2.10
N GLY A 143 1.99 17.20 2.58
CA GLY A 143 0.65 17.10 2.02
C GLY A 143 0.52 16.38 0.67
N TRP A 144 1.62 15.86 0.09
CA TRP A 144 1.60 15.16 -1.20
C TRP A 144 2.43 13.88 -1.19
N ASN A 145 2.07 12.94 -2.06
CA ASN A 145 2.82 11.72 -2.28
C ASN A 145 2.76 11.30 -3.74
N ALA A 146 3.72 10.46 -4.14
CA ALA A 146 3.72 9.82 -5.43
C ALA A 146 4.41 8.47 -5.37
N GLN A 147 4.02 7.58 -6.28
CA GLN A 147 4.69 6.32 -6.50
C GLN A 147 4.80 6.02 -7.99
N TRP A 148 5.84 5.28 -8.36
CA TRP A 148 6.14 4.97 -9.76
C TRP A 148 6.79 3.59 -9.88
N HIS A 149 6.47 2.91 -10.98
CA HIS A 149 7.08 1.68 -11.47
C HIS A 149 7.02 1.68 -13.02
N PRO A 150 7.70 0.76 -13.73
CA PRO A 150 7.77 0.78 -15.19
C PRO A 150 6.41 0.79 -15.90
N ASP A 151 5.43 0.08 -15.34
CA ASP A 151 4.10 -0.05 -15.94
C ASP A 151 3.13 1.08 -15.55
N GLY A 152 3.54 2.03 -14.69
CA GLY A 152 2.69 3.14 -14.31
C GLY A 152 3.08 3.84 -13.02
N GLY A 153 2.20 4.73 -12.55
CA GLY A 153 2.41 5.45 -11.32
C GLY A 153 1.20 6.27 -10.93
N SER A 154 1.20 6.75 -9.70
CA SER A 154 0.13 7.58 -9.15
C SER A 154 0.72 8.70 -8.32
N SER A 155 -0.04 9.78 -8.17
CA SER A 155 0.32 10.90 -7.32
C SER A 155 -0.91 11.52 -6.71
N SER A 156 -0.83 11.90 -5.45
CA SER A 156 -1.90 12.55 -4.72
C SER A 156 -1.42 13.92 -4.27
N ASN A 157 -2.24 14.96 -4.48
CA ASN A 157 -1.95 16.36 -4.16
C ASN A 157 -0.66 16.94 -4.75
N SER A 158 -0.03 16.23 -5.70
CA SER A 158 1.11 16.78 -6.42
C SER A 158 0.64 17.89 -7.37
N ARG A 159 1.42 18.96 -7.49
CA ARG A 159 1.10 20.08 -8.41
C ARG A 159 1.21 19.68 -9.89
N ASN A 160 2.01 18.66 -10.22
CA ASN A 160 2.23 18.23 -11.59
C ASN A 160 2.59 16.74 -11.65
N HIS A 161 1.59 15.89 -11.90
CA HIS A 161 1.75 14.44 -11.98
C HIS A 161 2.86 14.03 -12.96
N ARG A 162 2.86 14.57 -14.19
CA ARG A 162 3.84 14.19 -15.22
C ARG A 162 5.28 14.49 -14.79
N SER A 163 5.51 15.67 -14.23
CA SER A 163 6.85 16.05 -13.77
C SER A 163 7.33 15.21 -12.59
N VAL A 164 6.41 14.80 -11.71
CA VAL A 164 6.75 13.92 -10.59
C VAL A 164 7.04 12.50 -11.07
N MET A 165 6.25 11.95 -11.99
CA MET A 165 6.53 10.64 -12.60
C MET A 165 7.88 10.62 -13.31
N GLU A 166 8.21 11.69 -14.03
CA GLU A 166 9.51 11.83 -14.68
C GLU A 166 10.65 11.87 -13.65
N SER A 167 10.45 12.58 -12.53
CA SER A 167 11.41 12.61 -11.43
C SER A 167 11.62 11.22 -10.84
N CYS A 168 10.54 10.46 -10.61
CA CYS A 168 10.62 9.09 -10.12
C CYS A 168 11.37 8.17 -11.09
N ARG A 169 11.09 8.26 -12.40
CA ARG A 169 11.77 7.47 -13.44
C ARG A 169 13.29 7.71 -13.43
N ARG A 170 13.71 8.97 -13.31
CA ARG A 170 15.11 9.37 -13.23
C ARG A 170 15.78 8.87 -11.94
N LEU A 171 15.09 8.97 -10.81
CA LEU A 171 15.55 8.40 -9.54
C LEU A 171 15.71 6.88 -9.61
N ALA A 172 14.78 6.18 -10.28
CA ALA A 172 14.87 4.75 -10.51
C ALA A 172 16.09 4.36 -11.36
N ALA A 173 16.50 5.23 -12.28
CA ALA A 173 17.72 5.10 -13.07
C ALA A 173 19.01 5.46 -12.30
N GLY A 174 18.90 5.92 -11.05
CA GLY A 174 20.03 6.34 -10.22
C GLY A 174 20.52 7.75 -10.51
N GLU A 175 19.73 8.57 -11.21
CA GLU A 175 20.09 9.97 -11.46
C GLU A 175 19.84 10.85 -10.22
N GLU A 176 20.65 11.91 -10.09
CA GLU A 176 20.38 12.98 -9.15
C GLU A 176 19.23 13.87 -9.66
N VAL A 177 18.18 13.98 -8.87
CA VAL A 177 17.00 14.79 -9.19
C VAL A 177 16.75 15.82 -8.09
N ARG A 178 16.59 17.08 -8.48
CA ARG A 178 16.16 18.13 -7.56
C ARG A 178 14.66 17.99 -7.30
N LEU A 179 14.31 17.69 -6.06
CA LEU A 179 12.94 17.58 -5.58
C LEU A 179 12.54 18.81 -4.76
N PRO A 180 11.24 19.08 -4.57
CA PRO A 180 10.77 20.08 -3.62
C PRO A 180 11.36 19.86 -2.22
N GLY A 181 11.53 20.94 -1.44
CA GLY A 181 12.09 20.86 -0.09
C GLY A 181 11.32 19.90 0.82
N HIS A 182 12.06 19.14 1.65
CA HIS A 182 11.55 18.10 2.56
C HIS A 182 10.91 16.87 1.90
N THR A 183 11.24 16.58 0.64
CA THR A 183 10.80 15.33 0.00
C THR A 183 11.63 14.14 0.48
N GLU A 184 10.99 13.16 1.12
CA GLU A 184 11.56 11.84 1.38
C GLU A 184 11.49 10.99 0.11
N VAL A 185 12.57 10.28 -0.20
CA VAL A 185 12.70 9.41 -1.38
C VAL A 185 12.96 7.99 -0.93
N PHE A 186 12.15 7.06 -1.42
CA PHE A 186 12.34 5.63 -1.23
C PHE A 186 12.41 4.97 -2.60
N ALA A 187 13.60 4.54 -3.00
CA ALA A 187 13.82 3.86 -4.27
C ALA A 187 14.25 2.41 -4.02
N GLY A 188 13.56 1.47 -4.66
CA GLY A 188 13.77 0.04 -4.57
C GLY A 188 14.14 -0.57 -5.90
N ARG A 189 15.08 -1.51 -5.88
CA ARG A 189 15.39 -2.41 -6.99
C ARG A 189 14.55 -3.68 -6.91
N SER A 190 14.57 -4.45 -7.99
CA SER A 190 13.93 -5.76 -8.07
C SER A 190 14.48 -6.72 -7.01
N TRP A 191 13.60 -7.54 -6.45
CA TRP A 191 13.98 -8.69 -5.63
C TRP A 191 14.31 -9.91 -6.49
N LEU A 192 14.00 -9.87 -7.79
CA LEU A 192 14.01 -11.04 -8.68
C LEU A 192 15.21 -11.08 -9.64
N ARG A 193 15.91 -9.96 -9.85
CA ARG A 193 17.10 -9.87 -10.72
C ARG A 193 18.35 -9.36 -10.01
#